data_AF-A0A0S7ZPT9-F1
#
_entry.id   AF-A0A0S7ZPT9-F1
#
_cell.length_a   1.000
_cell.length_b   1.000
_cell.length_c   1.000
_cell.angle_alpha   90.00
_cell.angle_beta   90.00
_cell.angle_gamma   90.00
#
_symmetry.space_group_name_H-M   'P 1'
#
loop_
_entity.id
_entity.type
_entity.pdbx_description
1 polymer ?
#
loop_
_entity_poly.entity_id
_entity_poly.type
_entity_poly.pdbx_seq_one_letter_code
_entity_poly.pdbx_strand_id
1 'polypeptide(L)'
;MKTVQERAMVRENEIYFKAIETFIRYLEEKQNDKFWLVVNHHLLEDMFRALLESEDENSLLPALKVLQKDPGFSAVLDANLLNVVLQYSLVA
;
A
#
# COMPACT_ATOMS: atom_id res chain seq x y z
N MET A 1 -30.51 6.12 -2.66
CA MET A 1 -29.83 5.71 -1.41
C MET A 1 -28.94 4.53 -1.74
N LYS A 2 -27.63 4.60 -1.44
CA LYS A 2 -26.74 3.44 -1.62
C LYS A 2 -27.01 2.36 -0.58
N THR A 3 -27.00 1.09 -0.98
CA THR A 3 -27.20 -0.07 -0.09
C THR A 3 -26.03 -0.21 0.89
N VAL A 4 -26.22 -0.96 1.99
CA VAL A 4 -25.15 -1.21 2.98
C VAL A 4 -23.93 -1.87 2.31
N GLN A 5 -24.18 -2.78 1.36
CA GLN A 5 -23.15 -3.44 0.55
C GLN A 5 -22.38 -2.45 -0.34
N GLU A 6 -23.07 -1.54 -1.03
CA GLU A 6 -22.42 -0.51 -1.86
C GLU A 6 -21.55 0.43 -1.02
N ARG A 7 -21.96 0.73 0.22
CA ARG A 7 -21.15 1.54 1.15
C ARG A 7 -19.93 0.80 1.69
N ALA A 8 -19.98 -0.53 1.80
CA ALA A 8 -18.83 -1.34 2.20
C ALA A 8 -17.81 -1.43 1.06
N MET A 9 -18.28 -1.71 -0.16
CA MET A 9 -17.44 -1.79 -1.36
C MET A 9 -16.74 -0.46 -1.69
N VAL A 10 -17.42 0.68 -1.52
CA VAL A 10 -16.78 2.01 -1.68
C VAL A 10 -15.63 2.20 -0.67
N ARG A 11 -15.82 1.77 0.58
CA ARG A 11 -14.79 1.88 1.63
C ARG A 11 -13.59 0.98 1.34
N GLU A 12 -13.82 -0.25 0.89
CA GLU A 12 -12.74 -1.18 0.51
C GLU A 12 -11.89 -0.62 -0.64
N ASN A 13 -12.53 -0.03 -1.65
CA ASN A 13 -11.83 0.59 -2.77
C ASN A 13 -10.98 1.78 -2.31
N GLU A 14 -11.51 2.66 -1.47
CA GLU A 14 -10.77 3.83 -0.98
C GLU A 14 -9.57 3.44 -0.09
N ILE A 15 -9.71 2.41 0.75
CA ILE A 15 -8.59 1.82 1.50
C ILE A 15 -7.52 1.28 0.55
N TYR A 16 -7.93 0.54 -0.48
CA TYR A 16 -7.00 0.01 -1.47
C TYR A 16 -6.26 1.14 -2.22
N PHE A 17 -6.98 2.14 -2.71
CA PHE A 17 -6.38 3.29 -3.38
C PHE A 17 -5.39 4.03 -2.49
N LYS A 18 -5.71 4.21 -1.20
CA LYS A 18 -4.78 4.86 -0.27
C LYS A 18 -3.52 4.02 -0.02
N ALA A 19 -3.66 2.70 0.05
CA ALA A 19 -2.53 1.79 0.18
C ALA A 19 -1.59 1.91 -1.03
N ILE A 20 -2.13 1.93 -2.25
CA ILE A 20 -1.36 2.10 -3.48
C ILE A 20 -0.70 3.48 -3.56
N GLU A 21 -1.42 4.56 -3.26
CA GLU A 21 -0.85 5.91 -3.22
C GLU A 21 0.34 5.99 -2.25
N THR A 22 0.18 5.39 -1.07
CA THR A 22 1.23 5.36 -0.05
C THR A 22 2.44 4.55 -0.51
N PHE A 23 2.21 3.42 -1.16
CA PHE A 23 3.24 2.59 -1.78
C PHE A 23 4.06 3.36 -2.82
N ILE A 24 3.39 4.02 -3.78
CA ILE A 24 4.07 4.77 -4.85
C ILE A 24 4.88 5.92 -4.25
N ARG A 25 4.28 6.75 -3.41
CA ARG A 25 4.96 7.90 -2.79
C ARG A 25 6.18 7.47 -1.98
N TYR A 26 6.08 6.39 -1.21
CA TYR A 26 7.21 5.90 -0.42
C TYR A 26 8.38 5.49 -1.31
N LEU A 27 8.13 4.78 -2.41
CA LEU A 27 9.18 4.42 -3.35
C LEU A 27 9.78 5.64 -4.05
N GLU A 28 8.96 6.64 -4.40
CA GLU A 28 9.44 7.90 -4.98
C GLU A 28 10.36 8.67 -4.03
N GLU A 29 10.08 8.66 -2.73
CA GLU A 29 10.95 9.24 -1.71
C GLU A 29 12.26 8.44 -1.56
N LYS A 30 12.17 7.11 -1.59
CA LYS A 30 13.32 6.22 -1.37
C LYS A 30 14.24 6.01 -2.57
N GLN A 31 13.77 6.27 -3.80
CA GLN A 31 14.57 6.05 -5.01
C GLN A 31 15.87 6.86 -5.06
N ASN A 32 15.97 7.97 -4.30
CA ASN A 32 17.17 8.80 -4.22
C ASN A 32 18.00 8.54 -2.96
N ASP A 33 17.50 7.72 -2.03
CA ASP A 33 18.20 7.35 -0.79
C ASP A 33 19.12 6.16 -1.04
N LYS A 34 20.38 6.44 -1.43
CA LYS A 34 21.39 5.42 -1.72
C LYS A 34 21.59 4.43 -0.58
N PHE A 35 21.51 4.89 0.67
CA PHE A 35 21.71 4.01 1.82
C PHE A 35 20.54 3.04 1.95
N TRP A 36 19.30 3.55 1.88
CA TRP A 36 18.11 2.71 1.93
C TRP A 36 18.10 1.69 0.79
N LEU A 37 18.47 2.10 -0.43
CA LEU A 37 18.55 1.19 -1.58
C LEU A 37 19.57 0.06 -1.38
N VAL A 38 20.76 0.37 -0.85
CA VAL A 38 21.78 -0.66 -0.57
C VAL A 38 21.30 -1.64 0.50
N VAL A 39 20.66 -1.15 1.56
CA VAL A 39 20.15 -2.01 2.64
C VAL A 39 18.96 -2.85 2.18
N ASN A 40 18.07 -2.29 1.36
CA ASN A 40 16.78 -2.89 1.00
C ASN A 40 16.70 -3.43 -0.44
N HIS A 41 17.83 -3.60 -1.14
CA HIS A 41 17.81 -4.11 -2.53
C HIS A 41 17.10 -5.47 -2.66
N HIS A 42 17.30 -6.38 -1.71
CA HIS A 42 16.62 -7.68 -1.67
C HIS A 42 15.09 -7.55 -1.60
N LEU A 43 14.61 -6.54 -0.87
CA LEU A 43 13.19 -6.25 -0.74
C LEU A 43 12.60 -5.78 -2.08
N LEU A 44 13.34 -4.97 -2.83
CA LEU A 44 12.95 -4.54 -4.19
C LEU A 44 12.93 -5.72 -5.16
N GLU A 45 13.93 -6.60 -5.10
CA GLU A 45 13.96 -7.83 -5.91
C GLU A 45 12.74 -8.71 -5.62
N ASP A 46 12.44 -8.93 -4.34
CA ASP A 46 11.27 -9.70 -3.91
C ASP A 46 9.95 -9.05 -4.34
N MET A 47 9.86 -7.71 -4.33
CA MET A 47 8.68 -6.99 -4.81
C MET A 47 8.45 -7.23 -6.31
N PHE A 48 9.49 -7.08 -7.13
CA PHE A 48 9.37 -7.32 -8.57
C PHE A 48 9.08 -8.79 -8.88
N ARG A 49 9.69 -9.73 -8.14
CA ARG A 49 9.36 -11.15 -8.25
C ARG A 49 7.90 -11.43 -7.92
N ALA A 50 7.39 -10.86 -6.83
CA ALA A 50 5.99 -11.02 -6.44
C ALA A 50 5.00 -10.47 -7.49
N LEU A 51 5.38 -9.42 -8.23
CA LEU A 51 4.58 -8.92 -9.35
C LEU A 51 4.62 -9.86 -10.56
N LEU A 52 5.80 -10.39 -10.90
CA LEU A 52 5.96 -11.33 -12.01
C LEU A 52 5.26 -12.67 -11.77
N GLU A 53 5.21 -13.12 -10.53
CA GLU A 53 4.56 -14.37 -10.12
C GLU A 53 3.06 -14.21 -9.81
N SER A 54 2.54 -12.97 -9.83
CA SER A 54 1.13 -12.69 -9.58
C SER A 54 0.25 -13.17 -10.73
N GLU A 55 -0.84 -13.89 -10.39
CA GLU A 55 -1.89 -14.21 -11.35
C GLU A 55 -2.73 -12.98 -11.74
N ASP A 56 -2.75 -11.95 -10.88
CA ASP A 56 -3.45 -10.69 -11.14
C ASP A 56 -2.45 -9.64 -11.63
N GLU A 57 -2.39 -9.48 -12.95
CA GLU A 57 -1.52 -8.53 -13.64
C GLU A 57 -1.89 -7.05 -13.36
N ASN A 58 -3.09 -6.78 -12.85
CA ASN A 58 -3.57 -5.43 -12.59
C ASN A 58 -3.45 -5.00 -11.11
N SER A 59 -2.78 -5.82 -10.30
CA SER A 59 -2.68 -5.61 -8.86
C SER A 59 -1.26 -5.37 -8.39
N LEU A 60 -1.06 -4.26 -7.69
CA LEU A 60 0.20 -3.95 -6.99
C LEU A 60 0.23 -4.54 -5.57
N LEU A 61 -0.83 -5.23 -5.13
CA LEU A 61 -0.91 -5.84 -3.81
C LEU A 61 0.24 -6.80 -3.49
N PRO A 62 0.70 -7.67 -4.41
CA PRO A 62 1.82 -8.58 -4.12
C PRO A 62 3.09 -7.82 -3.73
N ALA A 63 3.46 -6.80 -4.49
CA ALA A 63 4.60 -5.94 -4.16
C ALA A 63 4.38 -5.17 -2.84
N LEU A 64 3.19 -4.62 -2.63
CA LEU A 64 2.88 -3.90 -1.39
C LEU A 64 3.06 -4.78 -0.15
N LYS A 65 2.61 -6.04 -0.20
CA LYS A 65 2.78 -7.01 0.90
C LYS A 65 4.26 -7.33 1.17
N VAL A 66 5.09 -7.34 0.14
CA VAL A 66 6.54 -7.48 0.32
C VAL A 66 7.12 -6.22 0.97
N LEU A 67 6.76 -5.03 0.46
CA LEU A 67 7.23 -3.76 0.99
C LEU A 67 6.81 -3.53 2.45
N GLN A 68 5.66 -4.06 2.88
CA GLN A 68 5.21 -4.05 4.29
C GLN A 68 6.21 -4.67 5.28
N LYS A 69 7.18 -5.48 4.82
CA LYS A 69 8.25 -5.99 5.68
C LYS A 69 9.28 -4.92 6.04
N ASP A 70 9.36 -3.81 5.29
CA ASP A 70 10.14 -2.63 5.68
C ASP A 70 9.44 -1.89 6.82
N PRO A 71 10.06 -1.75 8.01
CA PRO A 71 9.42 -1.09 9.15
C PRO A 71 9.05 0.37 8.86
N GLY A 72 9.86 1.06 8.06
CA GLY A 72 9.60 2.45 7.66
C GLY A 72 8.32 2.56 6.85
N PHE A 73 8.15 1.70 5.85
CA PHE A 73 6.93 1.66 5.05
C PHE A 73 5.71 1.22 5.86
N SER A 74 5.83 0.17 6.68
CA SER A 74 4.71 -0.34 7.48
C SER A 74 4.11 0.76 8.37
N ALA A 75 4.96 1.53 9.06
CA ALA A 75 4.51 2.62 9.91
C ALA A 75 3.78 3.73 9.13
N VAL A 76 4.29 4.08 7.94
CA VAL A 76 3.67 5.09 7.08
C VAL A 76 2.34 4.60 6.51
N LEU A 77 2.26 3.32 6.13
CA LEU A 77 1.04 2.71 5.64
C LEU A 77 -0.04 2.67 6.73
N ASP A 78 0.29 2.17 7.92
CA ASP A 78 -0.65 2.07 9.03
C ASP A 78 -1.22 3.45 9.41
N ALA A 79 -0.37 4.49 9.46
CA ALA A 79 -0.81 5.85 9.72
C ALA A 79 -1.78 6.37 8.64
N ASN A 80 -1.50 6.09 7.35
CA ASN A 80 -2.36 6.50 6.25
C ASN A 80 -3.68 5.75 6.23
N LEU A 81 -3.69 4.44 6.52
CA LEU A 81 -4.91 3.65 6.58
C LEU A 81 -5.76 4.02 7.79
N LEU A 82 -5.14 4.29 8.95
CA LEU A 82 -5.84 4.78 10.14
C LEU A 82 -6.58 6.09 9.85
N ASN A 83 -5.95 7.03 9.13
CA ASN A 83 -6.59 8.28 8.74
C ASN A 83 -7.85 8.06 7.89
N VAL A 84 -7.80 7.11 6.95
CA VAL A 84 -8.95 6.73 6.11
C VAL A 84 -10.05 6.10 6.97
N VAL A 85 -9.70 5.18 7.86
CA VAL A 85 -10.68 4.54 8.77
C VAL A 85 -11.35 5.58 9.67
N LEU A 86 -10.56 6.48 10.26
CA LEU A 86 -11.06 7.53 11.16
C LEU A 86 -12.03 8.48 10.46
N GLN A 87 -11.75 8.85 9.21
CA GLN A 87 -12.65 9.67 8.39
C GLN A 87 -14.03 9.02 8.22
N TYR A 88 -14.13 7.69 8.15
CA TYR A 88 -15.44 7.04 8.07
C TYR A 88 -16.11 6.80 9.42
N SER A 89 -15.36 6.60 10.49
CA SER A 89 -15.95 6.46 11.83
C SER A 89 -16.49 7.78 12.40
N LEU A 90 -16.02 8.93 11.91
CA LEU A 90 -16.54 10.26 12.26
C LEU A 90 -17.75 10.69 11.41
N VAL A 91 -18.03 9.99 10.31
CA VAL A 91 -19.11 10.29 9.35
C VAL A 91 -20.26 9.28 9.44
N ALA A 92 -20.13 8.24 10.28
CA ALA A 92 -21.15 7.24 10.58
C ALA A 92 -22.00 7.63 11.79
#